data_AF-A0A365KLS4-F1
#
_entry.id   AF-A0A365KLS4-F1
#
_cell.length_a   1.000
_cell.length_b   1.000
_cell.length_c   1.000
_cell.angle_alpha   90.00
_cell.angle_beta   90.00
_cell.angle_gamma   90.00
#
_symmetry.space_group_name_H-M   'P 1'
#
loop_
_entity.id
_entity.type
_entity.pdbx_description
1 polymer ?
#
loop_
_entity_poly.entity_id
_entity_poly.type
_entity_poly.pdbx_seq_one_letter_code
_entity_poly.pdbx_strand_id
1 'polypeptide(L)'
;MNQRIFFGVLSFIILGWIIAIGYASSQQLDQPVFLDHYIDEYQQDEIQMQFYYITNKRDRKAVNYIMLDDIPGYVDHYYDPMMEEIPYEQRFGHYEVRSIYATLDLRGLDSIDEKMVFDKMRVHFSDGQFETVDVGEIIIHPALYNEKNYLSQDVTAAGADWAGYILNAEEDFSIESLVPHIPVDESAHLKVQVLNPEESFHESRFFKVVEDGAQNSQGIGYEDVNYPIVLNEEDKLAVSFINEGNYKYVLKSWVRVEGKDTDGLDVSFPTYLSQIPQLEKEDVKTIIEQKREDQ
;
A
#
# COMPACT_ATOMS: atom_id res chain seq x y z
N MET A 1 -2.12 15.89 -61.02
CA MET A 1 -2.28 14.62 -60.26
C MET A 1 -3.65 14.04 -60.61
N ASN A 2 -3.74 12.75 -60.93
CA ASN A 2 -5.01 12.14 -61.34
C ASN A 2 -6.00 12.20 -60.15
N GLN A 3 -7.17 12.81 -60.34
CA GLN A 3 -8.18 13.01 -59.28
C GLN A 3 -8.52 11.69 -58.57
N ARG A 4 -8.54 10.57 -59.30
CA ARG A 4 -8.79 9.24 -58.74
C ARG A 4 -7.72 8.78 -57.75
N ILE A 5 -6.46 9.09 -58.02
CA ILE A 5 -5.33 8.76 -57.13
C ILE A 5 -5.40 9.62 -55.87
N PHE A 6 -5.73 10.91 -56.01
CA PHE A 6 -5.90 11.82 -54.87
C PHE A 6 -7.00 11.32 -53.91
N PHE A 7 -8.19 10.99 -54.43
CA PHE A 7 -9.27 10.47 -53.59
C PHE A 7 -8.96 9.08 -52.99
N GLY A 8 -8.24 8.23 -53.71
CA GLY A 8 -7.77 6.95 -53.18
C GLY A 8 -6.84 7.12 -51.97
N VAL A 9 -5.84 8.00 -52.09
CA VAL A 9 -4.92 8.32 -50.98
C VAL A 9 -5.68 8.98 -49.82
N LEU A 10 -6.58 9.93 -50.09
CA LEU A 10 -7.38 10.59 -49.06
C LEU A 10 -8.26 9.59 -48.29
N SER A 11 -8.92 8.66 -49.00
CA SER A 11 -9.74 7.63 -48.36
C SER A 11 -8.90 6.68 -47.50
N PHE A 12 -7.69 6.32 -47.94
CA PHE A 12 -6.79 5.48 -47.17
C PHE A 12 -6.33 6.17 -45.88
N ILE A 13 -6.00 7.47 -45.96
CA ILE A 13 -5.67 8.28 -44.79
C ILE A 13 -6.85 8.29 -43.81
N ILE A 14 -8.07 8.61 -44.27
CA ILE A 14 -9.26 8.65 -43.42
C ILE A 14 -9.51 7.29 -42.73
N LEU A 15 -9.42 6.19 -43.47
CA LEU A 15 -9.55 4.84 -42.89
C LEU A 15 -8.47 4.55 -41.85
N GLY A 16 -7.22 4.94 -42.12
CA GLY A 16 -6.12 4.82 -41.15
C GLY A 16 -6.41 5.58 -39.85
N TRP A 17 -6.95 6.80 -39.94
CA TRP A 17 -7.36 7.58 -38.78
C TRP A 17 -8.51 6.92 -38.01
N ILE A 18 -9.53 6.38 -38.69
CA ILE A 18 -10.65 5.69 -38.04
C ILE A 18 -10.14 4.46 -37.27
N ILE A 19 -9.26 3.66 -37.87
CA ILE A 19 -8.67 2.49 -37.22
C ILE A 19 -7.83 2.92 -36.00
N ALA A 20 -7.01 3.97 -36.14
CA ALA A 20 -6.19 4.48 -35.05
C ALA A 20 -7.03 5.03 -33.88
N ILE A 21 -8.09 5.79 -34.18
CA ILE A 21 -9.02 6.32 -33.16
C ILE A 21 -9.77 5.18 -32.47
N GLY A 22 -10.28 4.21 -33.25
CA GLY A 22 -10.97 3.04 -32.69
C GLY A 22 -10.06 2.22 -31.77
N TYR A 23 -8.81 1.99 -32.19
CA TYR A 23 -7.81 1.32 -31.36
C TYR A 23 -7.52 2.10 -30.08
N ALA A 24 -7.28 3.41 -30.17
CA ALA A 24 -7.02 4.25 -29.00
C ALA A 24 -8.21 4.27 -28.03
N SER A 25 -9.44 4.35 -28.55
CA SER A 25 -10.66 4.32 -27.73
C SER A 25 -10.86 2.96 -27.05
N SER A 26 -10.50 1.85 -27.70
CA SER A 26 -10.60 0.51 -27.12
C SER A 26 -9.62 0.25 -25.96
N GLN A 27 -8.57 1.07 -25.86
CA GLN A 27 -7.56 1.01 -24.80
C GLN A 27 -7.88 1.97 -23.65
N GLN A 28 -9.04 2.65 -23.68
CA GLN A 28 -9.45 3.46 -22.55
C GLN A 28 -10.20 2.59 -21.53
N LEU A 29 -9.99 2.92 -20.26
CA LEU A 29 -10.80 2.43 -19.17
C LEU A 29 -12.12 3.21 -19.15
N ASP A 30 -13.25 2.52 -19.06
CA ASP A 30 -14.53 3.19 -18.85
C ASP A 30 -14.62 3.75 -17.42
N GLN A 31 -14.01 3.04 -16.48
CA GLN A 31 -13.96 3.36 -15.04
C GLN A 31 -12.56 3.10 -14.46
N PRO A 32 -12.13 3.85 -13.44
CA PRO A 32 -10.87 3.58 -12.76
C PRO A 32 -10.83 2.19 -12.11
N VAL A 33 -9.70 1.51 -12.19
CA VAL A 33 -9.49 0.17 -11.62
C VAL A 33 -8.70 0.31 -10.33
N PHE A 34 -9.31 0.00 -9.19
CA PHE A 34 -8.60 0.01 -7.91
C PHE A 34 -7.65 -1.18 -7.80
N LEU A 35 -6.47 -0.93 -7.22
CA LEU A 35 -5.58 -2.01 -6.80
C LEU A 35 -6.25 -2.77 -5.66
N ASP A 36 -5.79 -4.00 -5.42
CA ASP A 36 -6.08 -4.68 -4.17
C ASP A 36 -5.30 -4.04 -3.04
N HIS A 37 -5.92 -3.98 -1.87
CA HIS A 37 -5.34 -3.49 -0.63
C HIS A 37 -5.51 -4.57 0.42
N TYR A 38 -4.44 -4.93 1.11
CA TYR A 38 -4.55 -5.59 2.41
C TYR A 38 -4.20 -4.56 3.47
N ILE A 39 -5.22 -4.04 4.16
CA ILE A 39 -5.06 -3.03 5.19
C ILE A 39 -5.54 -3.63 6.51
N ASP A 40 -4.65 -3.82 7.46
CA ASP A 40 -4.96 -4.33 8.80
C ASP A 40 -4.58 -3.27 9.83
N GLU A 41 -5.60 -2.69 10.49
CA GLU A 41 -5.48 -1.52 11.36
C GLU A 41 -6.29 -1.67 12.65
N TYR A 42 -5.94 -0.88 13.66
CA TYR A 42 -6.72 -0.77 14.91
C TYR A 42 -7.66 0.43 14.88
N GLN A 43 -8.80 0.31 15.54
CA GLN A 43 -9.72 1.43 15.72
C GLN A 43 -9.03 2.60 16.41
N GLN A 44 -9.12 3.76 15.76
CA GLN A 44 -8.77 5.07 16.28
C GLN A 44 -9.92 6.03 15.96
N ASP A 45 -9.96 7.21 16.57
CA ASP A 45 -11.02 8.21 16.31
C ASP A 45 -11.09 8.57 14.81
N GLU A 46 -9.93 8.65 14.16
CA GLU A 46 -9.76 8.91 12.73
C GLU A 46 -8.69 7.93 12.19
N ILE A 47 -9.03 7.16 11.15
CA ILE A 47 -8.05 6.27 10.49
C ILE A 47 -7.75 6.83 9.10
N GLN A 48 -6.47 7.14 8.87
CA GLN A 48 -5.97 7.53 7.55
C GLN A 48 -5.58 6.30 6.74
N MET A 49 -6.23 6.14 5.59
CA MET A 49 -5.98 5.08 4.62
C MET A 49 -5.55 5.67 3.29
N GLN A 50 -4.61 5.00 2.62
CA GLN A 50 -4.19 5.35 1.28
C GLN A 50 -4.63 4.28 0.29
N PHE A 51 -5.44 4.67 -0.69
CA PHE A 51 -5.89 3.79 -1.76
C PHE A 51 -5.23 4.16 -3.07
N TYR A 52 -5.01 3.16 -3.91
CA TYR A 52 -4.35 3.29 -5.20
C TYR A 52 -5.27 2.78 -6.30
N TYR A 53 -5.29 3.49 -7.42
CA TYR A 53 -6.11 3.10 -8.57
C TYR A 53 -5.44 3.49 -9.88
N ILE A 54 -5.73 2.70 -10.91
CA ILE A 54 -5.30 2.90 -12.29
C ILE A 54 -6.42 3.63 -13.03
N THR A 55 -6.09 4.74 -13.68
CA THR A 55 -7.03 5.46 -14.55
C THR A 55 -6.37 5.81 -15.89
N ASN A 56 -7.19 6.29 -16.83
CA ASN A 56 -6.69 6.86 -18.07
C ASN A 56 -5.84 8.09 -17.78
N LYS A 57 -4.76 8.24 -18.55
CA LYS A 57 -3.92 9.43 -18.52
C LYS A 57 -4.74 10.69 -18.80
N ARG A 58 -4.61 11.70 -17.93
CA ARG A 58 -5.35 12.98 -17.98
C ARG A 58 -6.85 12.84 -17.72
N ASP A 59 -7.29 11.75 -17.09
CA ASP A 59 -8.66 11.70 -16.59
C ASP A 59 -8.86 12.81 -15.55
N ARG A 60 -9.96 13.56 -15.64
CA ARG A 60 -10.30 14.65 -14.72
C ARG A 60 -11.27 14.22 -13.62
N LYS A 61 -11.78 12.99 -13.70
CA LYS A 61 -12.56 12.40 -12.60
C LYS A 61 -11.60 12.17 -11.44
N ALA A 62 -11.88 12.86 -10.33
CA ALA A 62 -11.16 12.71 -9.08
C ALA A 62 -12.08 11.99 -8.09
N VAL A 63 -11.49 11.20 -7.20
CA VAL A 63 -12.23 10.64 -6.06
C VAL A 63 -12.36 11.73 -5.01
N ASN A 64 -13.59 12.00 -4.59
CA ASN A 64 -13.88 13.02 -3.59
C ASN A 64 -14.21 12.42 -2.22
N TYR A 65 -14.77 11.21 -2.23
CA TYR A 65 -15.35 10.59 -1.05
C TYR A 65 -15.43 9.09 -1.26
N ILE A 66 -15.27 8.33 -0.18
CA ILE A 66 -15.37 6.87 -0.17
C ILE A 66 -16.31 6.42 0.94
N MET A 67 -16.85 5.22 0.81
CA MET A 67 -17.55 4.53 1.90
C MET A 67 -17.11 3.09 1.99
N LEU A 68 -16.73 2.66 3.19
CA LEU A 68 -16.57 1.26 3.54
C LEU A 68 -17.85 0.83 4.24
N ASP A 69 -18.71 0.15 3.49
CA ASP A 69 -20.09 -0.14 3.89
C ASP A 69 -20.86 1.15 4.26
N ASP A 70 -21.18 1.36 5.54
CA ASP A 70 -21.83 2.58 6.06
C ASP A 70 -20.84 3.60 6.69
N ILE A 71 -19.53 3.33 6.62
CA ILE A 71 -18.49 4.17 7.22
C ILE A 71 -18.01 5.23 6.21
N PRO A 72 -18.22 6.54 6.48
CA PRO A 72 -17.80 7.60 5.60
C PRO A 72 -16.28 7.82 5.65
N GLY A 73 -15.65 7.97 4.48
CA GLY A 73 -14.26 8.36 4.34
C GLY A 73 -14.11 9.62 3.49
N TYR A 74 -13.48 10.64 4.06
CA TYR A 74 -13.27 11.93 3.40
C TYR A 74 -11.86 12.02 2.82
N VAL A 75 -11.74 12.37 1.54
CA VAL A 75 -10.43 12.52 0.91
C VAL A 75 -9.78 13.83 1.38
N ASP A 76 -8.59 13.73 1.95
CA ASP A 76 -7.91 14.85 2.64
C ASP A 76 -7.51 15.96 1.67
N HIS A 77 -7.24 15.61 0.42
CA HIS A 77 -6.87 16.55 -0.63
C HIS A 77 -8.05 16.78 -1.58
N TYR A 78 -8.75 17.90 -1.36
CA TYR A 78 -9.74 18.37 -2.33
C TYR A 78 -9.02 18.80 -3.62
N TYR A 79 -9.27 18.09 -4.72
CA TYR A 79 -8.70 18.47 -6.00
C TYR A 79 -9.39 19.74 -6.52
N ASP A 80 -8.63 20.82 -6.66
CA ASP A 80 -9.11 22.06 -7.27
C ASP A 80 -9.38 21.83 -8.76
N PRO A 81 -10.63 22.02 -9.26
CA PRO A 81 -10.96 21.91 -10.67
C PRO A 81 -10.12 22.82 -11.60
N MET A 82 -9.44 23.83 -11.04
CA MET A 82 -8.54 24.73 -11.77
C MET A 82 -7.11 24.19 -11.97
N MET A 83 -6.74 23.07 -11.34
CA MET A 83 -5.46 22.42 -11.61
C MET A 83 -5.44 21.82 -13.02
N GLU A 84 -4.29 21.93 -13.71
CA GLU A 84 -4.16 21.45 -15.09
C GLU A 84 -4.10 19.92 -15.19
N GLU A 85 -3.48 19.25 -14.21
CA GLU A 85 -3.37 17.79 -14.12
C GLU A 85 -3.55 17.31 -12.68
N ILE A 86 -4.15 16.12 -12.49
CA ILE A 86 -4.25 15.44 -11.18
C ILE A 86 -2.91 14.75 -10.92
N PRO A 87 -2.33 14.84 -9.69
CA PRO A 87 -1.11 14.12 -9.35
C PRO A 87 -1.22 12.61 -9.61
N TYR A 88 -0.11 12.01 -10.02
CA TYR A 88 0.00 10.58 -10.26
C TYR A 88 1.30 10.06 -9.63
N GLU A 89 1.28 8.80 -9.22
CA GLU A 89 2.43 8.10 -8.62
C GLU A 89 3.32 7.50 -9.72
N GLN A 90 2.68 6.83 -10.69
CA GLN A 90 3.36 6.11 -11.77
C GLN A 90 2.60 6.28 -13.09
N ARG A 91 3.29 6.21 -14.24
CA ARG A 91 2.69 6.48 -15.57
C ARG A 91 3.14 5.46 -16.61
N PHE A 92 2.17 4.84 -17.28
CA PHE A 92 2.38 3.73 -18.21
C PHE A 92 1.58 3.92 -19.49
N GLY A 93 2.19 4.53 -20.51
CA GLY A 93 1.54 4.71 -21.81
C GLY A 93 0.24 5.53 -21.72
N HIS A 94 -0.90 4.85 -21.83
CA HIS A 94 -2.25 5.43 -21.75
C HIS A 94 -2.83 5.48 -20.34
N TYR A 95 -2.17 4.85 -19.37
CA TYR A 95 -2.66 4.74 -17.99
C TYR A 95 -1.74 5.49 -17.03
N GLU A 96 -2.28 5.86 -15.88
CA GLU A 96 -1.53 6.35 -14.74
C GLU A 96 -2.10 5.79 -13.44
N VAL A 97 -1.21 5.55 -12.48
CA VAL A 97 -1.56 5.14 -11.12
C VAL A 97 -1.66 6.39 -10.28
N ARG A 98 -2.78 6.53 -9.57
CA ARG A 98 -3.03 7.62 -8.64
C ARG A 98 -3.27 7.07 -7.26
N SER A 99 -3.02 7.90 -6.26
CA SER A 99 -3.35 7.61 -4.88
C SER A 99 -4.38 8.60 -4.34
N ILE A 100 -5.18 8.15 -3.37
CA ILE A 100 -6.02 9.00 -2.54
C ILE A 100 -5.70 8.72 -1.08
N TYR A 101 -5.64 9.78 -0.28
CA TYR A 101 -5.58 9.70 1.18
C TYR A 101 -6.98 10.01 1.71
N ALA A 102 -7.59 9.05 2.39
CA ALA A 102 -8.91 9.17 2.94
C ALA A 102 -8.87 8.98 4.46
N THR A 103 -9.48 9.91 5.18
CA THR A 103 -9.72 9.80 6.62
C THR A 103 -11.09 9.21 6.85
N LEU A 104 -11.14 8.01 7.42
CA LEU A 104 -12.38 7.37 7.86
C LEU A 104 -12.84 7.97 9.19
N ASP A 105 -14.10 8.39 9.25
CA ASP A 105 -14.71 8.93 10.46
C ASP A 105 -15.43 7.80 11.23
N LEU A 106 -14.74 7.28 12.25
CA LEU A 106 -15.26 6.20 13.10
C LEU A 106 -15.93 6.72 14.38
N ARG A 107 -15.99 8.04 14.59
CA ARG A 107 -16.50 8.65 15.84
C ARG A 107 -17.97 8.36 16.12
N GLY A 108 -18.72 7.99 15.08
CA GLY A 108 -20.12 7.61 15.16
C GLY A 108 -20.37 6.13 15.46
N LEU A 109 -19.32 5.31 15.42
CA LEU A 109 -19.39 3.92 15.83
C LEU A 109 -19.08 3.86 17.33
N ASP A 110 -20.00 3.28 18.11
CA ASP A 110 -19.66 2.83 19.46
C ASP A 110 -18.43 1.90 19.39
N SER A 111 -17.68 1.74 20.49
CA SER A 111 -16.46 0.91 20.51
C SER A 111 -16.68 -0.41 19.77
N ILE A 112 -15.83 -0.69 18.77
CA ILE A 112 -15.96 -1.89 17.96
C ILE A 112 -15.62 -3.07 18.87
N ASP A 113 -16.59 -3.93 19.13
CA ASP A 113 -16.39 -5.11 20.00
C ASP A 113 -15.72 -6.28 19.26
N GLU A 114 -15.92 -6.37 17.94
CA GLU A 114 -15.40 -7.42 17.06
C GLU A 114 -14.78 -6.82 15.81
N LYS A 115 -13.71 -7.44 15.29
CA LYS A 115 -13.06 -6.93 14.08
C LYS A 115 -14.05 -6.79 12.91
N MET A 116 -13.96 -5.69 12.19
CA MET A 116 -14.71 -5.45 10.96
C MET A 116 -13.83 -5.81 9.76
N VAL A 117 -14.40 -6.45 8.74
CA VAL A 117 -13.71 -6.84 7.52
C VAL A 117 -14.49 -6.33 6.32
N PHE A 118 -13.83 -5.63 5.40
CA PHE A 118 -14.41 -5.07 4.20
C PHE A 118 -13.63 -5.52 2.96
N ASP A 119 -14.34 -5.95 1.93
CA ASP A 119 -13.77 -6.32 0.63
C ASP A 119 -14.13 -5.34 -0.50
N LYS A 120 -15.08 -4.44 -0.22
CA LYS A 120 -15.64 -3.49 -1.18
C LYS A 120 -15.67 -2.08 -0.64
N MET A 121 -15.50 -1.13 -1.56
CA MET A 121 -15.59 0.30 -1.29
C MET A 121 -16.53 0.96 -2.28
N ARG A 122 -17.43 1.83 -1.79
CA ARG A 122 -18.17 2.74 -2.69
C ARG A 122 -17.37 4.01 -2.88
N VAL A 123 -17.03 4.32 -4.12
CA VAL A 123 -16.22 5.47 -4.51
C VAL A 123 -17.11 6.51 -5.17
N HIS A 124 -17.03 7.75 -4.70
CA HIS A 124 -17.76 8.88 -5.26
C HIS A 124 -16.81 9.82 -5.98
N PHE A 125 -17.11 10.06 -7.26
CA PHE A 125 -16.28 10.87 -8.15
C PHE A 125 -16.75 12.32 -8.21
N SER A 126 -15.86 13.20 -8.68
CA SER A 126 -16.10 14.64 -8.84
C SER A 126 -17.18 15.01 -9.85
N ASP A 127 -17.55 14.09 -10.74
CA ASP A 127 -18.66 14.26 -11.70
C ASP A 127 -20.03 13.84 -11.12
N GLY A 128 -20.07 13.42 -9.85
CA GLY A 128 -21.27 12.96 -9.16
C GLY A 128 -21.63 11.50 -9.43
N GLN A 129 -20.85 10.78 -10.25
CA GLN A 129 -20.99 9.33 -10.40
C GLN A 129 -20.41 8.62 -9.18
N PHE A 130 -20.86 7.39 -8.94
CA PHE A 130 -20.28 6.51 -7.95
C PHE A 130 -20.19 5.09 -8.49
N GLU A 131 -19.31 4.31 -7.90
CA GLU A 131 -19.10 2.91 -8.23
C GLU A 131 -18.79 2.12 -6.96
N THR A 132 -19.14 0.84 -6.93
CA THR A 132 -18.68 -0.07 -5.88
C THR A 132 -17.59 -0.94 -6.48
N VAL A 133 -16.39 -0.81 -5.91
CA VAL A 133 -15.18 -1.48 -6.38
C VAL A 133 -14.72 -2.49 -5.34
N ASP A 134 -14.13 -3.59 -5.82
CA ASP A 134 -13.39 -4.55 -4.99
C ASP A 134 -12.01 -3.96 -4.68
N VAL A 135 -11.66 -3.92 -3.39
CA VAL A 135 -10.42 -3.33 -2.88
C VAL A 135 -9.57 -4.32 -2.09
N GLY A 136 -9.79 -5.63 -2.25
CA GLY A 136 -9.05 -6.64 -1.49
C GLY A 136 -9.65 -6.86 -0.09
N GLU A 137 -8.86 -6.65 0.97
CA GLU A 137 -9.26 -6.90 2.35
C GLU A 137 -8.82 -5.76 3.28
N ILE A 138 -9.79 -5.13 3.93
CA ILE A 138 -9.56 -4.09 4.95
C ILE A 138 -10.11 -4.62 6.28
N ILE A 139 -9.23 -4.73 7.27
CA ILE A 139 -9.52 -5.24 8.60
C ILE A 139 -9.34 -4.10 9.60
N ILE A 140 -10.38 -3.82 10.39
CA ILE A 140 -10.32 -2.85 11.48
C ILE A 140 -10.61 -3.59 12.79
N HIS A 141 -9.60 -3.71 13.64
CA HIS A 141 -9.69 -4.33 14.96
C HIS A 141 -10.24 -3.36 16.02
N PRO A 142 -10.80 -3.88 17.12
CA PRO A 142 -11.11 -3.09 18.31
C PRO A 142 -9.94 -2.23 18.79
N ALA A 143 -10.22 -1.06 19.38
CA ALA A 143 -9.17 -0.17 19.86
C ALA A 143 -8.26 -0.85 20.91
N LEU A 144 -6.95 -0.63 20.80
CA LEU A 144 -5.99 -1.07 21.80
C LEU A 144 -5.94 -0.05 22.94
N TYR A 145 -6.48 -0.43 24.10
CA TYR A 145 -6.42 0.41 25.28
C TYR A 145 -5.15 0.10 26.10
N ASN A 146 -4.36 1.15 26.37
CA ASN A 146 -3.21 1.14 27.29
C ASN A 146 -1.96 0.35 26.84
N GLU A 147 -1.77 0.12 25.55
CA GLU A 147 -0.50 -0.44 25.06
C GLU A 147 0.53 0.67 24.92
N LYS A 148 1.62 0.56 25.70
CA LYS A 148 2.81 1.40 25.53
C LYS A 148 3.64 0.80 24.40
N ASN A 149 3.96 1.59 23.38
CA ASN A 149 4.96 1.21 22.38
C ASN A 149 6.36 1.35 22.98
N TYR A 150 7.14 0.27 22.93
CA TYR A 150 8.56 0.27 23.31
C TYR A 150 9.49 0.46 22.11
N LEU A 151 8.92 0.50 20.90
CA LEU A 151 9.63 0.78 19.66
C LEU A 151 9.00 1.99 18.95
N SER A 152 9.83 2.92 18.50
CA SER A 152 9.43 3.95 17.53
C SER A 152 10.01 3.64 16.15
N GLN A 153 9.28 4.02 15.11
CA GLN A 153 9.73 3.88 13.74
C GLN A 153 10.52 5.13 13.33
N ASP A 154 11.79 4.93 12.97
CA ASP A 154 12.71 6.01 12.61
C ASP A 154 12.72 6.26 11.09
N VAL A 155 12.96 5.19 10.33
CA VAL A 155 13.21 5.27 8.89
C VAL A 155 12.54 4.10 8.16
N THR A 156 12.01 4.38 6.98
CA THR A 156 11.45 3.40 6.05
C THR A 156 12.15 3.47 4.70
N ALA A 157 12.50 2.31 4.15
CA ALA A 157 12.93 2.14 2.77
C ALA A 157 12.05 1.08 2.10
N ALA A 158 11.74 1.27 0.81
CA ALA A 158 10.99 0.28 0.05
C ALA A 158 11.52 0.17 -1.37
N GLY A 159 11.59 -1.07 -1.85
CA GLY A 159 11.83 -1.44 -3.24
C GLY A 159 10.56 -1.99 -3.89
N ALA A 160 10.71 -2.59 -5.07
CA ALA A 160 9.58 -3.18 -5.78
C ALA A 160 8.94 -4.35 -5.03
N ASP A 161 9.79 -5.19 -4.44
CA ASP A 161 9.49 -6.48 -3.84
C ASP A 161 9.86 -6.55 -2.36
N TRP A 162 10.31 -5.44 -1.76
CA TRP A 162 10.65 -5.40 -0.35
C TRP A 162 10.31 -4.07 0.28
N ALA A 163 10.14 -4.07 1.60
CA ALA A 163 10.12 -2.89 2.44
C ALA A 163 10.93 -3.17 3.70
N GLY A 164 11.51 -2.15 4.30
CA GLY A 164 12.19 -2.33 5.58
C GLY A 164 12.21 -1.08 6.42
N TYR A 165 12.35 -1.34 7.71
CA TYR A 165 12.06 -0.41 8.80
C TYR A 165 13.19 -0.50 9.81
N ILE A 166 13.62 0.65 10.30
CA ILE A 166 14.38 0.72 11.54
C ILE A 166 13.45 1.13 12.65
N LEU A 167 13.47 0.32 13.69
CA LEU A 167 12.76 0.52 14.93
C LEU A 167 13.79 0.86 16.01
N ASN A 168 13.60 1.98 16.70
CA ASN A 168 14.43 2.38 17.83
C ASN A 168 13.76 1.93 19.13
N ALA A 169 14.52 1.33 20.02
CA ALA A 169 14.08 1.03 21.38
C ALA A 169 14.00 2.33 22.19
N GLU A 170 12.79 2.62 22.67
CA GLU A 170 12.52 3.80 23.50
C GLU A 170 12.95 3.58 24.96
N GLU A 171 13.04 2.32 25.38
CA GLU A 171 13.46 1.90 26.72
C GLU A 171 14.11 0.51 26.62
N ASP A 172 14.83 0.11 27.67
CA ASP A 172 15.32 -1.26 27.82
C ASP A 172 14.16 -2.27 27.86
N PHE A 173 14.19 -3.27 26.97
CA PHE A 173 13.24 -4.39 26.99
C PHE A 173 13.78 -5.60 26.24
N SER A 174 13.07 -6.72 26.33
CA SER A 174 13.38 -7.94 25.61
C SER A 174 12.21 -8.38 24.74
N ILE A 175 12.49 -8.73 23.48
CA ILE A 175 11.50 -9.31 22.56
C ILE A 175 11.56 -10.82 22.71
N GLU A 176 10.44 -11.45 23.05
CA GLU A 176 10.29 -12.90 23.19
C GLU A 176 9.67 -13.55 21.94
N SER A 177 8.85 -12.79 21.19
CA SER A 177 8.26 -13.25 19.92
C SER A 177 7.88 -12.07 19.02
N LEU A 178 7.86 -12.36 17.72
CA LEU A 178 7.29 -11.51 16.67
C LEU A 178 6.21 -12.30 15.94
N VAL A 179 5.00 -11.74 15.84
CA VAL A 179 3.87 -12.40 15.17
C VAL A 179 3.36 -11.49 14.04
N PRO A 180 3.71 -11.76 12.77
CA PRO A 180 3.25 -10.94 11.65
C PRO A 180 1.76 -11.16 11.36
N HIS A 181 1.02 -10.07 11.12
CA HIS A 181 -0.40 -10.10 10.71
C HIS A 181 -0.57 -9.89 9.20
N ILE A 182 0.15 -10.70 8.42
CA ILE A 182 0.16 -10.65 6.96
C ILE A 182 -0.73 -11.77 6.39
N PRO A 183 -1.22 -11.64 5.15
CA PRO A 183 -1.96 -12.72 4.48
C PRO A 183 -1.17 -14.02 4.50
N VAL A 184 -1.81 -15.12 4.90
CA VAL A 184 -1.17 -16.41 5.19
C VAL A 184 -0.75 -17.18 3.91
N ASP A 185 -1.00 -16.64 2.72
CA ASP A 185 -0.63 -17.28 1.46
C ASP A 185 0.90 -17.27 1.25
N GLU A 186 1.58 -18.24 1.88
CA GLU A 186 2.95 -18.83 1.76
C GLU A 186 4.14 -18.05 1.15
N SER A 187 4.04 -16.76 0.84
CA SER A 187 4.95 -16.09 -0.11
C SER A 187 5.23 -14.62 0.22
N ALA A 188 4.68 -14.16 1.34
CA ALA A 188 5.12 -12.98 2.05
C ALA A 188 5.99 -13.44 3.22
N HIS A 189 7.27 -13.07 3.21
CA HIS A 189 8.22 -13.46 4.25
C HIS A 189 8.68 -12.23 5.03
N LEU A 190 8.46 -12.27 6.35
CA LEU A 190 9.08 -11.32 7.26
C LEU A 190 10.48 -11.81 7.62
N LYS A 191 11.50 -11.02 7.28
CA LYS A 191 12.88 -11.21 7.72
C LYS A 191 13.22 -10.19 8.79
N VAL A 192 13.93 -10.62 9.81
CA VAL A 192 14.33 -9.81 10.96
C VAL A 192 15.85 -9.77 11.00
N GLN A 193 16.40 -8.59 11.22
CA GLN A 193 17.83 -8.37 11.39
C GLN A 193 18.08 -7.44 12.57
N VAL A 194 18.62 -7.99 13.66
CA VAL A 194 19.09 -7.16 14.78
C VAL A 194 20.37 -6.46 14.34
N LEU A 195 20.37 -5.13 14.35
CA LEU A 195 21.53 -4.33 13.98
C LEU A 195 22.41 -4.10 15.20
N ASN A 196 23.73 -4.15 15.03
CA ASN A 196 24.65 -3.84 16.12
C ASN A 196 24.73 -2.30 16.32
N PRO A 197 24.48 -1.75 17.52
CA PRO A 197 24.53 -0.32 17.79
C PRO A 197 25.89 0.34 17.48
N GLU A 198 27.00 -0.42 17.58
CA GLU A 198 28.35 0.10 17.28
C GLU A 198 28.61 0.31 15.79
N GLU A 199 27.76 -0.21 14.91
CA GLU A 199 27.73 0.15 13.49
C GLU A 199 27.08 1.52 13.32
N SER A 200 27.74 2.55 13.85
CA SER A 200 27.37 3.97 13.72
C SER A 200 26.76 4.27 12.34
N PHE A 201 25.45 4.44 12.36
CA PHE A 201 24.62 4.43 11.18
C PHE A 201 24.69 5.78 10.48
N HIS A 202 25.47 5.88 9.41
CA HIS A 202 25.25 6.94 8.44
C HIS A 202 23.99 6.58 7.64
N GLU A 203 23.02 7.49 7.52
CA GLU A 203 21.78 7.32 6.74
C GLU A 203 22.03 6.75 5.32
N SER A 204 23.18 7.05 4.70
CA SER A 204 23.53 6.51 3.39
C SER A 204 23.90 5.01 3.39
N ARG A 205 24.29 4.44 4.54
CA ARG A 205 24.50 3.00 4.72
C ARG A 205 23.20 2.27 5.07
N PHE A 206 22.18 2.97 5.58
CA PHE A 206 20.85 2.39 5.90
C PHE A 206 20.23 1.68 4.72
N PHE A 207 20.04 2.41 3.62
CA PHE A 207 19.39 1.86 2.42
C PHE A 207 20.08 0.60 1.98
N LYS A 208 21.42 0.62 2.00
CA LYS A 208 22.22 -0.54 1.65
C LYS A 208 22.05 -1.70 2.64
N VAL A 209 22.03 -1.46 3.96
CA VAL A 209 21.85 -2.52 4.96
C VAL A 209 20.47 -3.16 4.84
N VAL A 210 19.41 -2.36 4.70
CA VAL A 210 18.05 -2.88 4.58
C VAL A 210 17.84 -3.56 3.23
N GLU A 211 18.35 -2.97 2.14
CA GLU A 211 18.33 -3.56 0.80
C GLU A 211 19.16 -4.86 0.76
N ASP A 212 20.37 -4.90 1.32
CA ASP A 212 21.19 -6.11 1.43
C ASP A 212 20.51 -7.15 2.34
N GLY A 213 19.89 -6.73 3.43
CA GLY A 213 19.11 -7.59 4.33
C GLY A 213 17.93 -8.24 3.63
N ALA A 214 17.19 -7.45 2.84
CA ALA A 214 16.04 -7.89 2.07
C ALA A 214 16.45 -8.76 0.87
N GLN A 215 17.32 -8.25 -0.01
CA GLN A 215 17.64 -8.86 -1.30
C GLN A 215 18.77 -9.90 -1.23
N ASN A 216 19.77 -9.70 -0.38
CA ASN A 216 20.97 -10.54 -0.33
C ASN A 216 20.91 -11.64 0.75
N SER A 217 19.72 -11.95 1.28
CA SER A 217 19.48 -13.03 2.25
C SER A 217 20.28 -12.90 3.56
N GLN A 218 20.62 -11.68 3.97
CA GLN A 218 21.33 -11.45 5.24
C GLN A 218 20.39 -11.38 6.45
N GLY A 219 19.07 -11.29 6.23
CA GLY A 219 18.06 -11.41 7.29
C GLY A 219 17.77 -12.88 7.68
N ILE A 220 17.42 -13.08 8.94
CA ILE A 220 16.94 -14.38 9.46
C ILE A 220 15.41 -14.34 9.40
N GLY A 221 14.75 -15.45 9.03
CA GLY A 221 13.28 -15.51 9.10
C GLY A 221 12.82 -15.27 10.54
N TYR A 222 11.72 -14.55 10.74
CA TYR A 222 11.27 -14.19 12.10
C TYR A 222 11.05 -15.41 13.03
N GLU A 223 10.77 -16.58 12.45
CA GLU A 223 10.62 -17.88 13.13
C GLU A 223 11.95 -18.50 13.58
N ASP A 224 13.04 -18.15 12.90
CA ASP A 224 14.39 -18.70 13.13
C ASP A 224 15.25 -17.80 14.03
N VAL A 225 14.68 -16.70 14.52
CA VAL A 225 15.35 -15.77 15.44
C VAL A 225 15.62 -16.45 16.78
N ASN A 226 16.83 -16.26 17.33
CA ASN A 226 17.17 -16.71 18.67
C ASN A 226 16.62 -15.73 19.72
N TYR A 227 15.40 -15.97 20.20
CA TYR A 227 14.80 -15.20 21.28
C TYR A 227 15.36 -15.61 22.67
N PRO A 228 15.34 -14.70 23.67
CA PRO A 228 14.89 -13.31 23.55
C PRO A 228 15.93 -12.41 22.89
N ILE A 229 15.47 -11.42 22.11
CA ILE A 229 16.31 -10.30 21.65
C ILE A 229 16.30 -9.26 22.77
N VAL A 230 17.46 -8.99 23.38
CA VAL A 230 17.58 -7.93 24.39
C VAL A 230 17.97 -6.63 23.70
N LEU A 231 17.16 -5.59 23.90
CA LEU A 231 17.39 -4.24 23.39
C LEU A 231 17.52 -3.28 24.57
N ASN A 232 18.57 -2.48 24.58
CA ASN A 232 18.73 -1.35 25.48
C ASN A 232 18.08 -0.11 24.84
N GLU A 233 17.82 0.92 25.63
CA GLU A 233 17.43 2.25 25.16
C GLU A 233 18.38 2.72 24.04
N GLU A 234 17.82 3.24 22.95
CA GLU A 234 18.51 3.65 21.71
C GLU A 234 19.06 2.51 20.82
N ASP A 235 18.93 1.24 21.23
CA ASP A 235 19.26 0.12 20.33
C ASP A 235 18.29 0.10 19.13
N LYS A 236 18.80 -0.38 17.99
CA LYS A 236 18.06 -0.38 16.72
C LYS A 236 17.78 -1.80 16.23
N LEU A 237 16.53 -2.06 15.86
CA LEU A 237 16.08 -3.28 15.23
C LEU A 237 15.73 -3.00 13.76
N ALA A 238 16.34 -3.73 12.82
CA ALA A 238 15.89 -3.71 11.43
C ALA A 238 14.91 -4.85 11.17
N VAL A 239 13.78 -4.50 10.57
CA VAL A 239 12.78 -5.46 10.12
C VAL A 239 12.58 -5.24 8.62
N SER A 240 12.60 -6.32 7.84
CA SER A 240 12.40 -6.27 6.39
C SER A 240 11.27 -7.21 5.99
N PHE A 241 10.31 -6.70 5.24
CA PHE A 241 9.28 -7.45 4.58
C PHE A 241 9.70 -7.77 3.14
N ILE A 242 9.56 -9.01 2.71
CA ILE A 242 9.86 -9.44 1.33
C ILE A 242 8.62 -10.09 0.72
N ASN A 243 8.28 -9.60 -0.45
CA ASN A 243 7.19 -10.05 -1.29
C ASN A 243 7.75 -10.97 -2.40
N GLU A 244 8.08 -12.21 -2.04
CA GLU A 244 8.61 -13.21 -2.99
C GLU A 244 7.54 -13.67 -4.00
N GLY A 245 6.25 -13.58 -3.62
CA GLY A 245 5.11 -13.83 -4.50
C GLY A 245 4.94 -12.79 -5.62
N ASN A 246 5.71 -11.69 -5.61
CA ASN A 246 5.58 -10.57 -6.54
C ASN A 246 4.13 -10.05 -6.59
N TYR A 247 3.47 -10.00 -5.43
CA TYR A 247 2.12 -9.49 -5.32
C TYR A 247 2.07 -8.01 -5.68
N LYS A 248 0.98 -7.62 -6.33
CA LYS A 248 0.75 -6.26 -6.81
C LYS A 248 -0.35 -5.53 -6.03
N TYR A 249 -0.63 -6.00 -4.82
CA TYR A 249 -1.51 -5.34 -3.87
C TYR A 249 -0.72 -4.44 -2.94
N VAL A 250 -1.40 -3.44 -2.38
CA VAL A 250 -0.86 -2.53 -1.37
C VAL A 250 -1.00 -3.20 -0.01
N LEU A 251 0.11 -3.35 0.71
CA LEU A 251 0.12 -3.93 2.06
C LEU A 251 0.25 -2.81 3.09
N LYS A 252 -0.66 -2.76 4.05
CA LYS A 252 -0.53 -2.01 5.30
C LYS A 252 -0.97 -2.96 6.42
N SER A 253 -0.06 -3.34 7.28
CA SER A 253 -0.27 -4.37 8.29
C SER A 253 0.61 -4.05 9.50
N TRP A 254 0.70 -4.97 10.46
CA TRP A 254 1.52 -4.86 11.64
C TRP A 254 2.10 -6.21 12.05
N VAL A 255 3.14 -6.15 12.87
CA VAL A 255 3.74 -7.28 13.57
C VAL A 255 3.49 -7.07 15.04
N ARG A 256 2.92 -8.08 15.71
CA ARG A 256 2.82 -8.08 17.16
C ARG A 256 4.22 -8.32 17.73
N VAL A 257 4.70 -7.39 18.55
CA VAL A 257 5.91 -7.56 19.35
C VAL A 257 5.46 -7.97 20.74
N GLU A 258 5.91 -9.13 21.21
CA GLU A 258 5.67 -9.60 22.57
C GLU A 258 7.01 -9.76 23.29
N GLY A 259 7.03 -9.47 24.57
CA GLY A 259 8.28 -9.37 25.29
C GLY A 259 8.13 -9.08 26.78
N LYS A 260 9.24 -8.65 27.39
CA LYS A 260 9.29 -8.22 28.79
C LYS A 260 10.07 -6.94 28.97
N ASP A 261 9.55 -6.05 29.81
CA ASP A 261 10.27 -4.85 30.26
C ASP A 261 11.36 -5.17 31.30
N THR A 262 12.04 -4.13 31.78
CA THR A 262 13.11 -4.25 32.79
C THR A 262 12.66 -4.80 34.14
N ASP A 263 11.37 -4.66 34.48
CA ASP A 263 10.77 -5.21 35.69
C ASP A 263 10.28 -6.65 35.49
N GLY A 264 10.37 -7.19 34.26
CA GLY A 264 9.93 -8.51 33.89
C GLY A 264 8.42 -8.62 33.66
N LEU A 265 7.72 -7.49 33.48
CA LEU A 265 6.31 -7.45 33.11
C LEU A 265 6.15 -7.74 31.62
N ASP A 266 5.12 -8.51 31.28
CA ASP A 266 4.81 -8.83 29.90
C ASP A 266 4.36 -7.56 29.14
N VAL A 267 4.96 -7.33 27.98
CA VAL A 267 4.61 -6.24 27.07
C VAL A 267 4.15 -6.81 25.74
N SER A 268 3.15 -6.17 25.13
CA SER A 268 2.59 -6.58 23.84
C SER A 268 2.12 -5.34 23.10
N PHE A 269 2.66 -5.10 21.90
CA PHE A 269 2.32 -3.91 21.12
C PHE A 269 2.56 -4.14 19.61
N PRO A 270 1.82 -3.45 18.73
CA PRO A 270 2.02 -3.57 17.28
C PRO A 270 3.15 -2.68 16.78
N THR A 271 3.92 -3.16 15.81
CA THR A 271 4.76 -2.32 14.94
C THR A 271 4.27 -2.42 13.50
N TYR A 272 4.11 -1.29 12.83
CA TYR A 272 3.42 -1.23 11.54
C TYR A 272 4.38 -1.49 10.37
N LEU A 273 3.88 -2.21 9.37
CA LEU A 273 4.54 -2.48 8.10
C LEU A 273 3.67 -1.93 6.96
N SER A 274 4.30 -1.31 5.98
CA SER A 274 3.65 -0.83 4.76
C SER A 274 4.51 -1.03 3.51
N GLN A 275 3.94 -1.70 2.51
CA GLN A 275 4.54 -1.84 1.19
C GLN A 275 3.58 -1.37 0.11
N ILE A 276 4.08 -0.49 -0.74
CA ILE A 276 3.40 -0.05 -1.94
C ILE A 276 4.10 -0.72 -3.13
N PRO A 277 3.40 -1.50 -3.95
CA PRO A 277 4.03 -2.20 -5.05
C PRO A 277 4.53 -1.20 -6.10
N GLN A 278 5.76 -1.40 -6.57
CA GLN A 278 6.21 -0.77 -7.80
C GLN A 278 5.67 -1.57 -8.97
N LEU A 279 4.92 -0.92 -9.85
CA LEU A 279 4.27 -1.59 -10.97
C LEU A 279 5.13 -1.45 -12.22
N GLU A 280 5.17 -2.52 -13.00
CA GLU A 280 5.62 -2.47 -14.39
C GLU A 280 4.43 -2.33 -15.34
N LYS A 281 4.72 -2.08 -16.62
CA LYS A 281 3.67 -1.91 -17.63
C LYS A 281 2.82 -3.17 -17.78
N GLU A 282 3.47 -4.33 -17.69
CA GLU A 282 2.86 -5.66 -17.74
C GLU A 282 1.96 -5.91 -16.52
N ASP A 283 2.35 -5.43 -15.34
CA ASP A 283 1.54 -5.52 -14.11
C ASP A 283 0.24 -4.75 -14.28
N VAL A 284 0.32 -3.49 -14.72
CA VAL A 284 -0.86 -2.63 -14.95
C VAL A 284 -1.84 -3.28 -15.93
N LYS A 285 -1.32 -3.87 -17.00
CA LYS A 285 -2.16 -4.58 -17.97
C LYS A 285 -2.86 -5.78 -17.33
N THR A 286 -2.12 -6.58 -16.57
CA THR A 286 -2.63 -7.79 -15.91
C THR A 286 -3.71 -7.43 -14.89
N ILE A 287 -3.48 -6.41 -14.06
CA ILE A 287 -4.46 -5.92 -13.07
C ILE A 287 -5.75 -5.46 -13.75
N ILE A 288 -5.64 -4.68 -14.84
CA ILE A 288 -6.82 -4.23 -15.60
C ILE A 288 -7.60 -5.41 -16.19
N GLU A 289 -6.90 -6.41 -16.74
CA GLU A 289 -7.53 -7.59 -17.33
C GLU A 289 -8.25 -8.42 -16.26
N GLN A 290 -7.61 -8.69 -15.11
CA GLN A 290 -8.20 -9.43 -14.00
C GLN A 290 -9.46 -8.73 -13.45
N LYS A 291 -9.34 -7.45 -13.07
CA LYS A 291 -10.46 -6.69 -12.49
C LYS A 291 -11.63 -6.50 -13.46
N ARG A 292 -11.41 -6.59 -14.78
CA ARG A 292 -12.49 -6.57 -15.78
C ARG A 292 -13.24 -7.88 -15.90
N GLU A 293 -12.61 -9.01 -15.60
CA GLU A 293 -13.26 -10.33 -15.63
C GLU A 293 -14.15 -10.55 -14.39
N ASP A 294 -13.84 -9.89 -13.28
CA ASP A 294 -14.57 -10.00 -12.01
C ASP A 294 -15.79 -9.06 -11.89
N GLN A 295 -16.00 -8.14 -12.84
CA GLN A 295 -17.13 -7.21 -12.93
C GLN A 295 -18.30 -7.75 -13.76
#